data_AF-A0A495L6L9-F1
#
_entry.id   AF-A0A495L6L9-F1
#
_cell.length_a   1.000
_cell.length_b   1.000
_cell.length_c   1.000
_cell.angle_alpha   90.00
_cell.angle_beta   90.00
_cell.angle_gamma   90.00
#
_symmetry.space_group_name_H-M   'P 1'
#
loop_
_entity.id
_entity.type
_entity.pdbx_description
1 polymer ?
#
loop_
_entity_poly.entity_id
_entity_poly.type
_entity_poly.pdbx_seq_one_letter_code
_entity_poly.pdbx_strand_id
1 'polypeptide(L)'
;MNAISATDQPYTLSARPVTDPAALVGRWVRLRHERAEHVGVLVHAAPSARSGEWTWTLRTPVEEIGGAGRPSVEPVADRAAAPVRRARGQLRAVRADLAEFAPAGDTALSRARDLAGADLDELEWELAARP
;
A
#
# COMPACT_ATOMS: atom_id res chain seq x y z
N MET A 1 -53.75 -16.94 -3.17
CA MET A 1 -52.84 -16.48 -2.11
C MET A 1 -51.77 -17.55 -1.94
N ASN A 2 -50.56 -17.32 -2.44
CA ASN A 2 -49.40 -18.16 -2.12
C ASN A 2 -48.23 -17.21 -1.85
N ALA A 3 -47.74 -17.23 -0.61
CA ALA A 3 -46.68 -16.37 -0.11
C ALA A 3 -45.34 -16.81 -0.69
N ILE A 4 -44.58 -15.86 -1.22
CA ILE A 4 -43.18 -16.07 -1.60
C ILE A 4 -42.36 -15.92 -0.33
N SER A 5 -41.88 -17.04 0.22
CA SER A 5 -40.90 -17.03 1.31
C SER A 5 -39.64 -16.35 0.82
N ALA A 6 -39.36 -15.17 1.38
CA ALA A 6 -38.08 -14.51 1.24
C ALA A 6 -37.01 -15.39 1.89
N THR A 7 -36.21 -16.08 1.06
CA THR A 7 -34.94 -16.65 1.50
C THR A 7 -33.99 -15.50 1.81
N ASP A 8 -34.06 -15.03 3.05
CA ASP A 8 -33.05 -14.19 3.68
C ASP A 8 -31.80 -15.07 3.87
N GLN A 9 -30.96 -15.14 2.84
CA GLN A 9 -29.62 -15.68 3.02
C GLN A 9 -28.82 -14.64 3.81
N PRO A 10 -28.35 -14.95 5.02
CA PRO A 10 -27.42 -14.05 5.69
C PRO A 10 -26.17 -14.00 4.82
N TYR A 11 -25.97 -12.86 4.16
CA TYR A 11 -24.69 -12.50 3.56
C TYR A 11 -23.67 -12.64 4.69
N THR A 12 -22.89 -13.71 4.64
CA THR A 12 -21.72 -13.86 5.47
C THR A 12 -20.72 -12.84 4.94
N LEU A 13 -20.80 -11.61 5.47
CA LEU A 13 -19.70 -10.67 5.45
C LEU A 13 -18.57 -11.39 6.16
N SER A 14 -17.75 -12.10 5.39
CA SER A 14 -16.48 -12.62 5.85
C SER A 14 -15.68 -11.38 6.25
N ALA A 15 -15.74 -11.03 7.53
CA ALA A 15 -14.90 -10.01 8.11
C ALA A 15 -13.47 -10.52 7.92
N ARG A 16 -12.84 -10.10 6.82
CA ARG A 16 -11.42 -10.35 6.60
C ARG A 16 -10.73 -9.91 7.89
N PRO A 17 -9.86 -10.74 8.47
CA PRO A 17 -9.14 -10.35 9.68
C PRO A 17 -8.43 -9.03 9.37
N VAL A 18 -8.88 -7.97 10.03
CA VAL A 18 -8.25 -6.65 9.92
C VAL A 18 -6.86 -6.84 10.50
N THR A 19 -5.86 -6.91 9.63
CA THR A 19 -4.48 -7.01 10.06
C THR A 19 -4.15 -5.70 10.78
N ASP A 20 -3.55 -5.80 11.97
CA ASP A 20 -3.09 -4.64 12.71
C ASP A 20 -2.16 -3.79 11.83
N PRO A 21 -2.53 -2.54 11.47
CA PRO A 21 -1.69 -1.69 10.63
C PRO A 21 -0.29 -1.48 11.21
N ALA A 22 -0.14 -1.45 12.55
CA ALA A 22 1.18 -1.31 13.17
C ALA A 22 2.11 -2.49 12.87
N ALA A 23 1.57 -3.69 12.71
CA ALA A 23 2.34 -4.88 12.37
C ALA A 23 2.82 -4.93 10.92
N LEU A 24 2.32 -4.03 10.07
CA LEU A 24 2.66 -3.93 8.65
C LEU A 24 3.55 -2.73 8.32
N VAL A 25 3.99 -1.97 9.33
CA VAL A 25 4.95 -0.89 9.13
C VAL A 25 6.26 -1.46 8.58
N GLY A 26 6.82 -0.80 7.56
CA GLY A 26 8.00 -1.23 6.82
C GLY A 26 7.74 -2.35 5.82
N ARG A 27 6.49 -2.53 5.38
CA ARG A 27 6.12 -3.54 4.36
C ARG A 27 5.35 -2.93 3.21
N TRP A 28 5.39 -3.58 2.05
CA TRP A 28 4.51 -3.26 0.94
C TRP A 28 3.09 -3.73 1.23
N VAL A 29 2.19 -2.75 1.24
CA VAL A 29 0.79 -2.97 1.53
C VAL A 29 -0.09 -2.36 0.45
N ARG A 30 -1.25 -2.94 0.31
CA ARG A 30 -2.41 -2.32 -0.29
C ARG A 30 -3.21 -1.66 0.81
N LEU A 31 -3.30 -0.33 0.74
CA LEU A 31 -4.07 0.48 1.67
C LEU A 31 -5.35 0.95 0.99
N ARG A 32 -6.49 0.63 1.59
CA ARG A 32 -7.80 1.10 1.18
C ARG A 32 -8.35 2.03 2.25
N HIS A 33 -8.61 3.27 1.85
CA HIS A 33 -9.20 4.27 2.71
C HIS A 33 -10.32 4.99 1.96
N GLU A 34 -11.52 4.98 2.54
CA GLU A 34 -12.74 5.48 1.91
C GLU A 34 -12.99 4.85 0.53
N ARG A 35 -12.76 5.60 -0.56
CA ARG A 35 -12.93 5.16 -1.95
C ARG A 35 -11.59 5.03 -2.71
N ALA A 36 -10.48 5.35 -2.05
CA ALA A 36 -9.16 5.31 -2.66
C ALA A 36 -8.43 4.00 -2.31
N GLU A 37 -7.67 3.50 -3.28
CA GLU A 37 -6.80 2.35 -3.13
C GLU A 37 -5.38 2.75 -3.53
N HIS A 38 -4.44 2.54 -2.61
CA HIS A 38 -3.03 2.86 -2.80
C HIS A 38 -2.17 1.63 -2.55
N VAL A 39 -1.03 1.57 -3.22
CA VAL A 39 -0.01 0.53 -3.00
C VAL A 39 1.31 1.22 -2.72
N GLY A 40 1.95 0.84 -1.62
CA GLY A 40 3.15 1.50 -1.14
C GLY A 40 3.71 0.83 0.12
N VAL A 41 4.81 1.35 0.61
CA VAL A 41 5.39 0.94 1.91
C VAL A 41 4.68 1.69 3.02
N LEU A 42 4.10 0.99 3.99
CA LEU A 42 3.52 1.63 5.17
C LEU A 42 4.65 2.13 6.07
N VAL A 43 4.83 3.46 6.16
CA VAL A 43 5.92 4.07 6.93
C VAL A 43 5.52 4.31 8.38
N HIS A 44 4.25 4.60 8.61
CA HIS A 44 3.73 4.87 9.93
C HIS A 44 2.31 4.34 10.06
N ALA A 45 2.00 3.77 11.22
CA ALA A 45 0.65 3.45 11.65
C ALA A 45 0.58 3.46 13.16
N ALA A 46 -0.23 4.35 13.73
CA ALA A 46 -0.45 4.43 15.17
C ALA A 46 -1.93 4.64 15.48
N PRO A 47 -2.44 4.08 16.58
CA PRO A 47 -3.78 4.40 17.05
C PRO A 47 -3.87 5.88 17.43
N SER A 48 -4.91 6.54 16.96
CA SER A 48 -5.26 7.92 17.33
C SER A 48 -5.92 7.96 18.70
N ALA A 49 -5.79 9.09 19.41
CA ALA A 49 -6.47 9.33 20.68
C ALA A 49 -8.01 9.34 20.56
N ARG A 50 -8.54 9.49 19.34
CA ARG A 50 -9.98 9.30 19.05
C ARG A 50 -10.28 7.81 18.89
N SER A 51 -11.33 7.35 19.56
CA SER A 51 -11.61 5.92 19.75
C SER A 51 -11.65 5.12 18.43
N GLY A 52 -10.63 4.29 18.23
CA GLY A 52 -10.54 3.33 17.13
C GLY A 52 -10.20 3.92 15.78
N GLU A 53 -9.67 5.14 15.71
CA GLU A 53 -9.03 5.68 14.50
C GLU A 53 -7.53 5.39 14.51
N TRP A 54 -6.92 5.40 13.34
CA TRP A 54 -5.49 5.26 13.09
C TRP A 54 -4.98 6.48 12.37
N THR A 55 -3.80 6.95 12.75
CA THR A 55 -2.99 7.84 11.92
C THR A 55 -1.99 6.99 11.17
N TRP A 56 -1.89 7.20 9.86
CA TRP A 56 -1.05 6.38 8.99
C TRP A 56 -0.35 7.22 7.93
N THR A 57 0.80 6.74 7.48
CA THR A 57 1.57 7.30 6.37
C THR A 57 2.02 6.17 5.46
N LEU A 58 1.71 6.30 4.16
CA LEU A 58 2.05 5.36 3.11
C LEU A 58 2.99 6.04 2.11
N ARG A 59 4.16 5.47 1.89
CA ARG A 59 5.09 5.92 0.86
C ARG A 59 4.81 5.15 -0.43
N THR A 60 4.25 5.84 -1.40
CA THR A 60 4.04 5.32 -2.75
C THR A 60 5.29 5.57 -3.60
N PRO A 61 5.39 4.99 -4.81
CA PRO A 61 6.49 5.27 -5.72
C PRO A 61 6.68 6.74 -6.10
N VAL A 62 5.65 7.57 -5.91
CA VAL A 62 5.64 8.96 -6.41
C VAL A 62 5.62 9.97 -5.26
N GLU A 63 4.92 9.64 -4.18
CA GLU A 63 4.69 10.55 -3.06
C GLU A 63 4.41 9.81 -1.75
N GLU A 64 4.56 10.52 -0.63
CA GLU A 64 4.05 10.08 0.66
C GLU A 64 2.63 10.58 0.88
N ILE A 65 1.74 9.66 1.24
CA ILE A 65 0.32 9.92 1.48
C ILE A 65 0.05 9.66 2.97
N GLY A 66 -0.41 10.69 3.67
CA GLY A 66 -0.86 10.58 5.06
C GLY A 66 -2.38 10.54 5.15
N GLY A 67 -2.89 9.93 6.22
CA GLY A 67 -4.31 9.98 6.53
C GLY A 67 -4.63 9.59 7.97
N ALA A 68 -5.87 9.87 8.34
CA ALA A 68 -6.46 9.46 9.61
C ALA A 68 -7.77 8.72 9.34
N GLY A 69 -8.07 7.68 10.12
CA GLY A 69 -9.31 6.92 10.00
C GLY A 69 -9.10 5.42 10.23
N ARG A 70 -9.92 4.58 9.59
CA ARG A 70 -9.82 3.12 9.70
C ARG A 70 -9.39 2.53 8.36
N PRO A 71 -8.09 2.60 8.00
CA PRO A 71 -7.62 2.01 6.76
C PRO A 71 -7.77 0.49 6.80
N SER A 72 -8.17 -0.09 5.67
CA SER A 72 -7.99 -1.52 5.45
C SER A 72 -6.61 -1.71 4.83
N VAL A 73 -5.72 -2.38 5.55
CA VAL A 73 -4.35 -2.64 5.12
C VAL A 73 -4.18 -4.13 4.91
N GLU A 74 -3.75 -4.52 3.71
CA GLU A 74 -3.47 -5.90 3.35
C GLU A 74 -2.04 -5.95 2.78
N PRO A 75 -1.20 -6.92 3.15
CA PRO A 75 0.10 -7.06 2.50
C PRO A 75 -0.09 -7.35 1.00
N VAL A 76 0.83 -6.87 0.17
CA VAL A 76 0.83 -7.21 -1.26
C VAL A 76 1.08 -8.71 -1.41
N ALA A 77 0.27 -9.39 -2.25
CA ALA A 77 0.39 -10.83 -2.48
C ALA A 77 0.29 -11.20 -3.96
N ASP A 78 -0.57 -10.53 -4.74
CA ASP A 78 -0.75 -10.86 -6.16
C ASP A 78 0.16 -10.02 -7.06
N ARG A 79 1.19 -10.67 -7.62
CA ARG A 79 2.12 -10.08 -8.58
C ARG A 79 1.45 -9.62 -9.88
N ALA A 80 0.33 -10.24 -10.25
CA ALA A 80 -0.47 -9.89 -11.42
C ALA A 80 -1.56 -8.85 -11.11
N ALA A 81 -1.63 -8.31 -9.89
CA ALA A 81 -2.51 -7.20 -9.61
C ALA A 81 -2.05 -5.96 -10.40
N ALA A 82 -2.98 -5.31 -11.10
CA ALA A 82 -2.68 -4.10 -11.88
C ALA A 82 -2.01 -2.98 -11.05
N PRO A 83 -2.42 -2.72 -9.79
CA PRO A 83 -1.74 -1.75 -8.92
C PRO A 83 -0.27 -2.08 -8.66
N VAL A 84 0.08 -3.35 -8.47
CA VAL A 84 1.47 -3.81 -8.22
C VAL A 84 2.34 -3.61 -9.46
N ARG A 85 1.83 -4.00 -10.65
CA ARG A 85 2.53 -3.75 -11.91
C ARG A 85 2.76 -2.26 -12.14
N ARG A 86 1.77 -1.43 -11.81
CA ARG A 86 1.88 0.04 -11.93
C ARG A 86 2.94 0.58 -10.98
N ALA A 87 2.91 0.18 -9.71
CA ALA A 87 3.88 0.63 -8.72
C ALA A 87 5.30 0.26 -9.15
N ARG A 88 5.50 -0.96 -9.63
CA ARG A 88 6.77 -1.42 -10.18
C ARG A 88 7.23 -0.58 -11.39
N GLY A 89 6.31 -0.31 -12.32
CA GLY A 89 6.60 0.53 -13.48
C GLY A 89 7.01 1.95 -13.08
N GLN A 90 6.32 2.52 -12.09
CA GLN A 90 6.62 3.85 -11.56
C GLN A 90 7.98 3.90 -10.88
N LEU A 91 8.33 2.93 -10.01
CA LEU A 91 9.67 2.88 -9.39
C LEU A 91 10.79 2.80 -10.42
N ARG A 92 10.58 2.00 -11.48
CA ARG A 92 11.54 1.90 -12.59
C ARG A 92 11.67 3.21 -13.35
N ALA A 93 10.56 3.89 -13.63
CA ALA A 93 10.56 5.20 -14.28
C ALA A 93 11.26 6.25 -13.42
N VAL A 94 10.88 6.39 -12.14
CA VAL A 94 11.50 7.32 -11.20
C VAL A 94 13.01 7.09 -11.09
N ARG A 95 13.44 5.83 -10.98
CA ARG A 95 14.87 5.49 -10.95
C ARG A 95 15.58 5.87 -12.24
N ALA A 96 14.97 5.64 -13.40
CA ALA A 96 15.54 5.98 -14.70
C ALA A 96 15.63 7.51 -14.87
N ASP A 97 14.56 8.23 -14.57
CA ASP A 97 14.48 9.69 -14.65
C ASP A 97 15.53 10.34 -13.74
N LEU A 98 15.66 9.87 -12.50
CA LEU A 98 16.69 10.38 -11.58
C LEU A 98 18.10 9.97 -11.98
N ALA A 99 18.28 8.85 -12.69
CA ALA A 99 19.60 8.49 -13.22
C ALA A 99 20.01 9.36 -14.42
N GLU A 100 19.03 9.79 -15.23
CA GLU A 100 19.27 10.59 -16.43
C GLU A 100 19.36 12.10 -16.13
N PHE A 101 18.49 12.61 -15.26
CA PHE A 101 18.29 14.06 -15.09
C PHE A 101 18.78 14.64 -13.76
N ALA A 102 19.21 13.83 -12.79
CA ALA A 102 19.71 14.37 -11.52
C ALA A 102 21.05 15.11 -11.74
N PRO A 103 21.17 16.39 -11.32
CA PRO A 103 22.42 17.12 -11.42
C PRO A 103 23.54 16.45 -10.62
N ALA A 104 24.75 16.46 -11.17
CA ALA A 104 25.93 15.97 -10.46
C ALA A 104 26.11 16.74 -9.14
N GLY A 105 26.19 16.01 -8.03
CA GLY A 105 26.34 16.57 -6.69
C GLY A 105 25.03 16.86 -5.96
N ASP A 106 23.86 16.68 -6.59
CA ASP A 106 22.58 16.73 -5.87
C ASP A 106 22.38 15.46 -5.03
N THR A 107 22.73 15.57 -3.74
CA THR A 107 22.60 14.47 -2.79
C THR A 107 21.15 14.11 -2.48
N ALA A 108 20.20 15.03 -2.62
CA ALA A 108 18.79 14.76 -2.35
C ALA A 108 18.20 13.88 -3.45
N LEU A 109 18.45 14.23 -4.72
CA LEU A 109 17.99 13.43 -5.85
C LEU A 109 18.73 12.08 -5.95
N SER A 110 20.01 12.05 -5.57
CA SER A 110 20.76 10.79 -5.45
C SER A 110 20.12 9.86 -4.41
N ARG A 111 19.76 10.38 -3.23
CA ARG A 111 19.05 9.60 -2.20
C ARG A 111 17.68 9.14 -2.68
N ALA A 112 16.92 9.98 -3.38
CA ALA A 112 15.62 9.61 -3.92
C ALA A 112 15.73 8.46 -4.94
N ARG A 113 16.76 8.47 -5.78
CA ARG A 113 17.04 7.39 -6.73
C ARG A 113 17.36 6.08 -6.02
N ASP A 114 18.24 6.14 -5.02
CA ASP A 114 18.66 4.97 -4.26
C ASP A 114 17.48 4.40 -3.45
N LEU A 115 16.62 5.27 -2.90
CA LEU A 115 15.39 4.89 -2.23
C LEU A 115 14.41 4.19 -3.18
N ALA A 116 14.20 4.72 -4.39
CA ALA A 116 13.37 4.06 -5.40
C ALA A 116 13.92 2.68 -5.82
N GLY A 117 15.24 2.52 -5.81
CA GLY A 117 15.90 1.22 -5.99
C GLY A 117 15.61 0.26 -4.84
N ALA A 118 15.81 0.69 -3.60
CA ALA A 118 15.55 -0.12 -2.40
C ALA A 118 14.07 -0.55 -2.31
N ASP A 119 13.15 0.38 -2.57
CA ASP A 119 11.71 0.11 -2.58
C ASP A 119 11.31 -0.92 -3.65
N LEU A 120 11.96 -0.88 -4.82
CA LEU A 120 11.75 -1.84 -5.89
C LEU A 120 12.27 -3.23 -5.50
N ASP A 121 13.44 -3.30 -4.90
CA ASP A 121 14.04 -4.56 -4.45
C ASP A 121 13.20 -5.19 -3.32
N GLU A 122 12.71 -4.38 -2.37
CA GLU A 122 11.81 -4.81 -1.31
C GLU A 122 10.49 -5.35 -1.87
N LEU A 123 9.87 -4.64 -2.83
CA LEU A 123 8.65 -5.09 -3.49
C LEU A 123 8.83 -6.45 -4.18
N GLU A 124 9.94 -6.62 -4.92
CA GLU A 124 10.23 -7.88 -5.60
C GLU A 124 10.52 -9.01 -4.61
N TRP A 125 11.17 -8.72 -3.47
CA TRP A 125 11.38 -9.69 -2.40
C TRP A 125 10.06 -10.11 -1.73
N GLU A 126 9.18 -9.18 -1.38
CA GLU A 126 7.88 -9.48 -0.79
C GLU A 126 6.99 -10.32 -1.72
N LEU A 127 7.02 -10.02 -3.02
CA LEU A 127 6.32 -10.78 -4.05
C LEU A 127 6.93 -12.18 -4.27
N ALA A 128 8.24 -12.34 -4.12
CA ALA A 128 8.90 -13.64 -4.23
C ALA A 128 8.65 -14.52 -3.00
N ALA A 129 8.48 -13.92 -1.82
CA ALA A 129 8.15 -14.63 -0.58
C ALA A 129 6.72 -15.17 -0.54
N ARG A 130 5.85 -14.82 -1.50
CA ARG A 130 4.43 -15.20 -1.56
C ARG A 130 4.15 -15.92 -2.89
N PRO A 131 4.02 -17.26 -2.89
CA PRO A 131 3.80 -18.06 -4.09
C PRO A 131 2.38 -17.93 -4.66
#